data_AF-A0AAE0KHW1-F1
#
_entry.id   AF-A0AAE0KHW1-F1
#
_cell.length_a   1.000
_cell.length_b   1.000
_cell.length_c   1.000
_cell.angle_alpha   90.00
_cell.angle_beta   90.00
_cell.angle_gamma   90.00
#
_symmetry.space_group_name_H-M   'P 1'
#
loop_
_entity.id
_entity.type
_entity.pdbx_description
1 polymer ?
#
loop_
_entity_poly.entity_id
_entity_poly.type
_entity_poly.pdbx_seq_one_letter_code
_entity_poly.pdbx_strand_id
1 'polypeptide(L)'
;MAFGDAVVFGLAGATAAMFLFGDGYLGLGLPRLDAPKKGKSVLVWGASSAVGGNAVQLAAAAGYDVVATCSRKNFDYVRRLGAVQVFDYKDADVAGKAAAELDKEDCAGIFMAAGSKDGNVAACRVAAASKQRLKLASSNFISNLGDVPAGVDVRQPTAATFKPFPDAWFEMTPATFEGYLSEALSRGAFKVAPPLLVVNRKGLDGIQEAVDLIRVVSERGLDGIKEAVDRASEGGRGDGISAVKLVVERP
;
A
#
# COMPACT_ATOMS: atom_id res chain seq x y z
N MET A 1 -9.73 -20.03 -0.88
CA MET A 1 -8.49 -19.33 -1.28
C MET A 1 -7.43 -20.38 -1.56
N ALA A 2 -6.64 -20.24 -2.63
CA ALA A 2 -5.53 -21.15 -2.90
C ALA A 2 -4.31 -20.80 -2.03
N PHE A 3 -3.40 -21.75 -1.78
CA PHE A 3 -2.18 -21.46 -1.00
C PHE A 3 -1.33 -20.34 -1.64
N GLY A 4 -1.25 -20.29 -2.97
CA GLY A 4 -0.55 -19.23 -3.69
C GLY A 4 -1.13 -17.83 -3.47
N ASP A 5 -2.42 -17.69 -3.15
CA ASP A 5 -3.00 -16.38 -2.85
C ASP A 5 -2.51 -15.83 -1.50
N ALA A 6 -2.24 -16.72 -0.54
CA ALA A 6 -1.90 -16.32 0.83
C ALA A 6 -0.58 -15.52 0.92
N VAL A 7 0.33 -15.73 -0.03
CA VAL A 7 1.64 -15.08 -0.04
C VAL A 7 1.54 -13.55 -0.24
N VAL A 8 0.46 -13.06 -0.86
CA VAL A 8 0.32 -11.64 -1.17
C VAL A 8 0.12 -10.80 0.08
N PHE A 9 -0.46 -11.39 1.14
CA PHE A 9 -0.76 -10.70 2.38
C PHE A 9 0.50 -10.50 3.21
N GLY A 10 1.13 -11.56 3.74
CA GLY A 10 2.35 -11.56 4.57
C GLY A 10 2.90 -10.18 5.00
N LEU A 11 4.06 -9.80 4.48
CA LEU A 11 4.73 -8.53 4.79
C LEU A 11 3.94 -7.26 4.42
N ALA A 12 3.24 -7.27 3.29
CA ALA A 12 2.59 -6.08 2.75
C ALA A 12 1.35 -5.69 3.57
N GLY A 13 0.55 -6.68 3.97
CA GLY A 13 -0.59 -6.50 4.88
C GLY A 13 -0.12 -6.05 6.26
N ALA A 14 0.93 -6.66 6.81
CA ALA A 14 1.51 -6.24 8.09
C ALA A 14 2.03 -4.80 8.06
N THR A 15 2.70 -4.42 6.96
CA THR A 15 3.18 -3.04 6.76
C THR A 15 2.00 -2.07 6.70
N ALA A 16 0.99 -2.36 5.88
CA ALA A 16 -0.20 -1.53 5.79
C ALA A 16 -0.89 -1.34 7.15
N ALA A 17 -1.06 -2.44 7.91
CA ALA A 17 -1.65 -2.38 9.24
C ALA A 17 -0.84 -1.52 10.20
N MET A 18 0.49 -1.69 10.24
CA MET A 18 1.36 -0.91 11.12
C MET A 18 1.25 0.59 10.88
N PHE A 19 1.30 1.04 9.62
CA PHE A 19 1.27 2.48 9.32
C PHE A 19 -0.14 3.10 9.42
N LEU A 20 -1.20 2.31 9.22
CA LEU A 20 -2.57 2.76 9.42
C LEU A 20 -2.95 2.80 10.91
N PHE A 21 -2.69 1.74 11.65
CA PHE A 21 -3.28 1.54 12.99
C PHE A 21 -2.30 1.77 14.14
N GLY A 22 -0.99 1.71 13.90
CA GLY A 22 0.00 1.92 14.95
C GLY A 22 -0.01 3.36 15.47
N ASP A 23 0.01 3.51 16.80
CA ASP A 23 -0.04 4.81 17.49
C ASP A 23 1.11 5.77 17.12
N GLY A 24 2.25 5.22 16.71
CA GLY A 24 3.40 6.00 16.24
C GLY A 24 3.22 6.62 14.85
N TYR A 25 2.17 6.20 14.12
CA TYR A 25 1.88 6.57 12.73
C TYR A 25 0.52 7.28 12.63
N LEU A 26 -0.48 6.71 11.95
CA LEU A 26 -1.80 7.33 11.84
C LEU A 26 -2.73 7.05 13.03
N GLY A 27 -2.58 5.90 13.72
CA GLY A 27 -3.41 5.54 14.87
C GLY A 27 -4.90 5.42 14.56
N LEU A 28 -5.25 4.88 13.39
CA LEU A 28 -6.64 4.67 12.99
C LEU A 28 -7.30 3.56 13.84
N GLY A 29 -8.63 3.55 13.87
CA GLY A 29 -9.38 2.42 14.46
C GLY A 29 -9.19 1.14 13.65
N LEU A 30 -9.08 0.00 14.33
CA LEU A 30 -8.89 -1.31 13.69
C LEU A 30 -10.08 -1.70 12.77
N PRO A 31 -9.82 -2.46 11.68
CA PRO A 31 -10.84 -2.90 10.74
C PRO A 31 -11.78 -3.93 11.37
N ARG A 32 -13.06 -3.89 10.96
CA ARG A 32 -14.09 -4.87 11.33
C ARG A 32 -15.08 -5.00 10.17
N LEU A 33 -15.71 -6.16 10.03
CA LEU A 33 -16.63 -6.41 8.91
C LEU A 33 -17.84 -5.48 8.87
N ASP A 34 -18.24 -4.98 10.02
CA ASP A 34 -19.40 -4.12 10.26
C ASP A 34 -18.99 -2.79 10.88
N ALA A 35 -17.75 -2.33 10.64
CA ALA A 35 -17.28 -1.06 11.17
C ALA A 35 -18.19 0.09 10.70
N PRO A 36 -18.73 0.91 11.62
CA PRO A 36 -19.54 2.05 11.24
C PRO A 36 -18.67 3.07 10.50
N LYS A 37 -19.29 3.80 9.56
CA LYS A 37 -18.64 4.92 8.89
C LYS A 37 -18.13 5.93 9.92
N LYS A 38 -16.86 6.35 9.76
CA LYS A 38 -16.22 7.33 10.63
C LYS A 38 -16.57 8.76 10.26
N GLY A 39 -17.07 9.00 9.05
CA GLY A 39 -17.21 10.35 8.48
C GLY A 39 -15.86 11.06 8.39
N LYS A 40 -14.82 10.29 8.06
CA LYS A 40 -13.44 10.76 7.93
C LYS A 40 -12.77 10.14 6.73
N SER A 41 -12.00 10.94 6.02
CA SER A 41 -11.19 10.47 4.90
C SER A 41 -9.80 10.02 5.33
N VAL A 42 -9.16 9.20 4.51
CA VAL A 42 -7.71 8.93 4.58
C VAL A 42 -7.17 8.83 3.17
N LEU A 43 -5.99 9.43 2.93
CA LEU A 43 -5.32 9.29 1.65
C LEU A 43 -4.35 8.10 1.65
N VAL A 44 -4.47 7.21 0.68
CA VAL A 44 -3.47 6.17 0.39
C VAL A 44 -2.71 6.54 -0.89
N TRP A 45 -1.46 6.95 -0.73
CA TRP A 45 -0.58 7.26 -1.86
C TRP A 45 0.13 6.00 -2.36
N GLY A 46 0.04 5.73 -3.67
CA GLY A 46 0.58 4.50 -4.27
C GLY A 46 -0.31 3.27 -4.04
N ALA A 47 -1.63 3.47 -4.11
CA ALA A 47 -2.67 2.51 -3.75
C ALA A 47 -2.70 1.23 -4.59
N SER A 48 -2.09 1.20 -5.77
CA SER A 48 -2.03 -0.02 -6.60
C SER A 48 -0.81 -0.91 -6.32
N SER A 49 -0.03 -0.62 -5.27
CA SER A 49 1.09 -1.45 -4.82
C SER A 49 0.61 -2.57 -3.88
N ALA A 50 1.50 -3.50 -3.50
CA ALA A 50 1.18 -4.52 -2.49
C ALA A 50 0.77 -3.93 -1.15
N VAL A 51 1.51 -2.95 -0.65
CA VAL A 51 1.16 -2.27 0.61
C VAL A 51 -0.10 -1.44 0.41
N GLY A 52 -0.17 -0.65 -0.68
CA GLY A 52 -1.28 0.25 -0.96
C GLY A 52 -2.61 -0.46 -1.13
N GLY A 53 -2.65 -1.60 -1.84
CA GLY A 53 -3.87 -2.35 -2.07
C GLY A 53 -4.41 -2.98 -0.78
N ASN A 54 -3.53 -3.45 0.11
CA ASN A 54 -3.92 -3.89 1.44
C ASN A 54 -4.41 -2.70 2.28
N ALA A 55 -3.74 -1.55 2.20
CA ALA A 55 -4.09 -0.36 2.96
C ALA A 55 -5.47 0.19 2.59
N VAL A 56 -5.82 0.25 1.30
CA VAL A 56 -7.15 0.69 0.86
C VAL A 56 -8.24 -0.19 1.49
N GLN A 57 -8.07 -1.50 1.43
CA GLN A 57 -9.07 -2.45 1.95
C GLN A 57 -9.17 -2.37 3.48
N LEU A 58 -8.03 -2.30 4.18
CA LEU A 58 -7.99 -2.20 5.64
C LEU A 58 -8.61 -0.88 6.14
N ALA A 59 -8.29 0.24 5.50
CA ALA A 59 -8.85 1.53 5.86
C ALA A 59 -10.37 1.62 5.57
N ALA A 60 -10.81 1.11 4.41
CA ALA A 60 -12.22 1.05 4.08
C ALA A 60 -13.00 0.17 5.07
N ALA A 61 -12.44 -0.98 5.44
CA ALA A 61 -13.01 -1.87 6.45
C ALA A 61 -12.94 -1.34 7.89
N ALA A 62 -12.12 -0.32 8.15
CA ALA A 62 -12.15 0.43 9.40
C ALA A 62 -13.20 1.56 9.42
N GLY A 63 -13.94 1.72 8.31
CA GLY A 63 -15.03 2.70 8.17
C GLY A 63 -14.60 4.06 7.62
N TYR A 64 -13.37 4.20 7.11
CA TYR A 64 -12.87 5.45 6.53
C TYR A 64 -13.21 5.55 5.03
N ASP A 65 -13.37 6.77 4.55
CA ASP A 65 -13.52 7.05 3.12
C ASP A 65 -12.13 7.20 2.48
N VAL A 66 -11.75 6.20 1.68
CA VAL A 66 -10.39 6.11 1.16
C VAL A 66 -10.26 6.91 -0.14
N VAL A 67 -9.51 8.00 -0.07
CA VAL A 67 -8.99 8.69 -1.25
C VAL A 67 -7.67 8.02 -1.63
N ALA A 68 -7.43 7.79 -2.92
CA ALA A 68 -6.28 7.02 -3.36
C ALA A 68 -5.55 7.68 -4.54
N THR A 69 -4.25 7.39 -4.68
CA THR A 69 -3.50 7.70 -5.90
C THR A 69 -2.91 6.46 -6.54
N CYS A 70 -3.01 6.35 -7.86
CA CYS A 70 -2.35 5.30 -8.66
C CYS A 70 -2.23 5.74 -10.12
N SER A 71 -1.67 4.90 -11.00
CA SER A 71 -1.70 5.20 -12.44
C SER A 71 -3.11 4.99 -13.01
N ARG A 72 -3.54 5.79 -14.00
CA ARG A 72 -4.91 5.73 -14.58
C ARG A 72 -5.43 4.33 -14.90
N LYS A 73 -4.57 3.48 -15.46
CA LYS A 73 -4.91 2.08 -15.80
C LYS A 73 -5.32 1.21 -14.60
N ASN A 74 -5.05 1.65 -13.36
CA ASN A 74 -5.42 0.97 -12.11
C ASN A 74 -6.64 1.55 -11.41
N PHE A 75 -7.28 2.59 -11.94
CA PHE A 75 -8.36 3.28 -11.23
C PHE A 75 -9.49 2.32 -10.85
N ASP A 76 -9.96 1.52 -11.80
CA ASP A 76 -11.05 0.59 -11.55
C ASP A 76 -10.64 -0.53 -10.60
N TYR A 77 -9.38 -0.98 -10.67
CA TYR A 77 -8.83 -1.93 -9.71
C TYR A 77 -8.85 -1.37 -8.29
N VAL A 78 -8.33 -0.17 -8.07
CA VAL A 78 -8.26 0.46 -6.74
C VAL A 78 -9.66 0.81 -6.19
N ARG A 79 -10.61 1.21 -7.05
CA ARG A 79 -12.01 1.39 -6.64
C ARG A 79 -12.64 0.09 -6.17
N ARG A 80 -12.39 -1.03 -6.86
CA ARG A 80 -12.88 -2.37 -6.42
C ARG A 80 -12.28 -2.81 -5.09
N LEU A 81 -11.15 -2.25 -4.67
CA LEU A 81 -10.57 -2.48 -3.34
C LEU A 81 -11.21 -1.63 -2.23
N GLY A 82 -12.06 -0.65 -2.57
CA GLY A 82 -12.77 0.18 -1.59
C GLY A 82 -12.41 1.67 -1.59
N ALA A 83 -11.59 2.13 -2.55
CA ALA A 83 -11.36 3.56 -2.70
C ALA A 83 -12.61 4.27 -3.24
N VAL A 84 -13.02 5.36 -2.60
CA VAL A 84 -14.17 6.18 -3.02
C VAL A 84 -13.79 7.21 -4.09
N GLN A 85 -12.52 7.64 -4.09
CA GLN A 85 -11.97 8.55 -5.08
C GLN A 85 -10.53 8.19 -5.43
N VAL A 86 -10.17 8.30 -6.71
CA VAL A 86 -8.84 7.91 -7.21
C VAL A 86 -8.28 8.98 -8.13
N PHE A 87 -7.04 9.41 -7.88
CA PHE A 87 -6.31 10.39 -8.67
C PHE A 87 -5.09 9.78 -9.37
N ASP A 88 -4.72 10.36 -10.51
CA ASP A 88 -3.52 9.98 -11.24
C ASP A 88 -2.33 10.65 -10.59
N TYR A 89 -1.39 9.89 -10.05
CA TYR A 89 -0.19 10.47 -9.42
C TYR A 89 0.69 11.24 -10.42
N LYS A 90 0.50 11.03 -11.73
CA LYS A 90 1.22 11.77 -12.79
C LYS A 90 0.55 13.09 -13.18
N ASP A 91 -0.63 13.39 -12.66
CA ASP A 91 -1.29 14.67 -12.90
C ASP A 91 -0.47 15.79 -12.22
N ALA A 92 -0.13 16.82 -12.98
CA ALA A 92 0.71 17.93 -12.50
C ALA A 92 0.11 18.65 -11.27
N ASP A 93 -1.22 18.62 -11.14
CA ASP A 93 -1.96 19.22 -10.03
C ASP A 93 -2.60 18.16 -9.11
N VAL A 94 -2.05 16.94 -9.08
CA VAL A 94 -2.58 15.89 -8.19
C VAL A 94 -2.58 16.32 -6.72
N ALA A 95 -1.59 17.10 -6.30
CA ALA A 95 -1.46 17.53 -4.91
C ALA A 95 -2.62 18.45 -4.49
N GLY A 96 -2.94 19.46 -5.29
CA GLY A 96 -4.04 20.39 -5.04
C GLY A 96 -5.40 19.70 -5.11
N LYS A 97 -5.61 18.84 -6.12
CA LYS A 97 -6.86 18.08 -6.28
C LYS A 97 -7.11 17.13 -5.12
N ALA A 98 -6.09 16.38 -4.69
CA ALA A 98 -6.21 15.48 -3.55
C ALA A 98 -6.44 16.26 -2.25
N ALA A 99 -5.73 17.36 -2.01
CA ALA A 99 -5.95 18.20 -0.84
C ALA A 99 -7.38 18.77 -0.78
N ALA A 100 -7.89 19.29 -1.91
CA ALA A 100 -9.25 19.81 -2.00
C ALA A 100 -10.31 18.72 -1.76
N GLU A 101 -10.06 17.47 -2.17
CA GLU A 101 -10.92 16.33 -1.86
C GLU A 101 -10.91 16.03 -0.36
N LEU A 102 -9.72 15.96 0.25
CA LEU A 102 -9.57 15.70 1.68
C LEU A 102 -10.20 16.79 2.54
N ASP A 103 -10.22 18.04 2.08
CA ASP A 103 -10.81 19.19 2.77
C ASP A 103 -12.34 19.24 2.74
N LYS A 104 -13.01 18.28 2.10
CA LYS A 104 -14.48 18.17 2.14
C LYS A 104 -15.00 17.61 3.47
N GLU A 105 -14.16 16.91 4.21
CA GLU A 105 -14.47 16.31 5.52
C GLU A 105 -13.20 16.24 6.40
N ASP A 106 -13.34 15.77 7.64
CA ASP A 106 -12.19 15.53 8.51
C ASP A 106 -11.27 14.45 7.90
N CYS A 107 -10.01 14.75 7.67
CA CYS A 107 -9.03 13.78 7.20
C CYS A 107 -8.21 13.22 8.35
N ALA A 108 -8.18 11.89 8.47
CA ALA A 108 -7.42 11.19 9.49
C ALA A 108 -5.90 11.16 9.21
N GLY A 109 -5.49 11.44 7.97
CA GLY A 109 -4.09 11.58 7.57
C GLY A 109 -3.79 11.02 6.19
N ILE A 110 -2.50 10.93 5.90
CA ILE A 110 -1.98 10.41 4.63
C ILE A 110 -1.09 9.21 4.94
N PHE A 111 -1.39 8.07 4.33
CA PHE A 111 -0.48 6.93 4.29
C PHE A 111 0.21 6.86 2.92
N MET A 112 1.52 7.05 2.93
CA MET A 112 2.39 6.84 1.78
C MET A 112 2.90 5.40 1.74
N ALA A 113 2.19 4.57 0.97
CA ALA A 113 2.47 3.15 0.83
C ALA A 113 3.57 2.86 -0.21
N ALA A 114 3.61 3.65 -1.30
CA ALA A 114 4.64 3.53 -2.34
C ALA A 114 4.82 4.85 -3.10
N GLY A 115 6.05 5.17 -3.48
CA GLY A 115 6.36 6.36 -4.28
C GLY A 115 7.77 6.30 -4.86
N SER A 116 7.99 6.97 -5.99
CA SER A 116 9.34 7.35 -6.42
C SER A 116 9.88 8.46 -5.53
N LYS A 117 11.14 8.85 -5.72
CA LYS A 117 11.72 10.03 -5.04
C LYS A 117 10.80 11.25 -5.15
N ASP A 118 10.24 11.50 -6.34
CA ASP A 118 9.29 12.59 -6.57
C ASP A 118 7.89 12.31 -5.98
N GLY A 119 7.46 11.04 -5.98
CA GLY A 119 6.22 10.62 -5.35
C GLY A 119 6.18 10.90 -3.85
N ASN A 120 7.33 10.79 -3.17
CA ASN A 120 7.45 11.13 -1.76
C ASN A 120 7.18 12.61 -1.49
N VAL A 121 7.71 13.48 -2.35
CA VAL A 121 7.48 14.93 -2.27
C VAL A 121 6.03 15.26 -2.59
N ALA A 122 5.40 14.57 -3.54
CA ALA A 122 4.02 14.84 -3.92
C ALA A 122 3.01 14.55 -2.79
N ALA A 123 3.18 13.46 -2.03
CA ALA A 123 2.34 13.20 -0.86
C ALA A 123 2.52 14.29 0.23
N CYS A 124 3.75 14.77 0.43
CA CYS A 124 4.03 15.88 1.36
C CYS A 124 3.40 17.20 0.87
N ARG A 125 3.37 17.44 -0.45
CA ARG A 125 2.68 18.59 -1.05
C ARG A 125 1.18 18.53 -0.87
N VAL A 126 0.56 17.34 -0.85
CA VAL A 126 -0.86 17.22 -0.49
C VAL A 126 -1.09 17.70 0.94
N ALA A 127 -0.27 17.22 1.90
CA ALA A 127 -0.39 17.66 3.30
C ALA A 127 -0.23 19.17 3.44
N ALA A 128 0.70 19.78 2.70
CA ALA A 128 0.95 21.22 2.73
C ALA A 128 -0.14 22.06 2.04
N ALA A 129 -0.81 21.51 1.03
CA ALA A 129 -1.88 22.19 0.29
C ALA A 129 -3.25 22.08 0.98
N SER A 130 -3.43 21.12 1.88
CA SER A 130 -4.66 20.96 2.68
C SER A 130 -4.81 22.10 3.68
N LYS A 131 -6.06 22.49 3.93
CA LYS A 131 -6.42 23.43 4.99
C LYS A 131 -6.32 22.81 6.39
N GLN A 132 -6.17 21.50 6.46
CA GLN A 132 -6.05 20.72 7.69
C GLN A 132 -4.59 20.44 8.03
N ARG A 133 -4.29 20.29 9.32
CA ARG A 133 -2.97 19.82 9.76
C ARG A 133 -2.92 18.29 9.70
N LEU A 134 -2.45 17.76 8.58
CA LEU A 134 -2.44 16.31 8.34
C LEU A 134 -1.16 15.64 8.86
N LYS A 135 -1.32 14.48 9.49
CA LYS A 135 -0.23 13.54 9.75
C LYS A 135 0.08 12.75 8.48
N LEU A 136 1.36 12.57 8.16
CA LEU A 136 1.80 11.75 7.04
C LEU A 136 2.62 10.56 7.56
N ALA A 137 2.07 9.37 7.44
CA ALA A 137 2.78 8.13 7.72
C ALA A 137 3.41 7.60 6.42
N SER A 138 4.66 7.17 6.45
CA SER A 138 5.37 6.68 5.25
C SER A 138 6.07 5.37 5.52
N SER A 139 5.71 4.32 4.77
CA SER A 139 6.48 3.07 4.74
C SER A 139 7.72 3.16 3.84
N ASN A 140 7.79 4.18 2.99
CA ASN A 140 8.97 4.45 2.16
C ASN A 140 9.92 5.41 2.88
N PHE A 141 11.23 5.21 2.72
CA PHE A 141 12.19 6.13 3.32
C PHE A 141 12.27 7.41 2.49
N ILE A 142 11.92 8.55 3.08
CA ILE A 142 12.09 9.85 2.43
C ILE A 142 13.52 10.31 2.66
N SER A 143 14.38 10.12 1.66
CA SER A 143 15.80 10.48 1.73
C SER A 143 16.04 12.00 1.66
N ASN A 144 15.04 12.77 1.24
CA ASN A 144 15.08 14.22 1.05
C ASN A 144 14.08 14.94 1.96
N LEU A 145 14.18 14.74 3.28
CA LEU A 145 13.30 15.41 4.26
C LEU A 145 13.36 16.96 4.17
N GLY A 146 14.44 17.53 3.64
CA GLY A 146 14.55 18.98 3.41
C GLY A 146 13.57 19.53 2.36
N ASP A 147 13.01 18.68 1.50
CA ASP A 147 12.01 19.07 0.51
C ASP A 147 10.58 18.98 1.05
N VAL A 148 10.41 18.49 2.29
CA VAL A 148 9.12 18.43 2.97
C VAL A 148 8.71 19.86 3.32
N PRO A 149 7.52 20.32 2.90
CA PRO A 149 7.06 21.66 3.24
C PRO A 149 6.97 21.86 4.76
N ALA A 150 7.25 23.09 5.21
CA ALA A 150 7.21 23.44 6.63
C ALA A 150 5.82 23.14 7.23
N GLY A 151 5.80 22.49 8.39
CA GLY A 151 4.57 22.18 9.13
C GLY A 151 3.96 20.78 8.86
N VAL A 152 4.50 20.01 7.90
CA VAL A 152 4.08 18.62 7.66
C VAL A 152 4.76 17.68 8.67
N ASP A 153 3.96 16.97 9.48
CA ASP A 153 4.46 15.93 10.42
C ASP A 153 4.61 14.60 9.67
N VAL A 154 5.84 14.24 9.30
CA VAL A 154 6.18 12.99 8.62
C VAL A 154 6.64 11.94 9.62
N ARG A 155 5.93 10.82 9.68
CA ARG A 155 6.23 9.61 10.47
C ARG A 155 6.70 8.50 9.55
N GLN A 156 8.02 8.29 9.50
CA GLN A 156 8.65 7.20 8.77
C GLN A 156 9.35 6.22 9.73
N PRO A 157 9.64 4.98 9.33
CA PRO A 157 10.30 4.02 10.21
C PRO A 157 11.74 4.47 10.44
N THR A 158 12.05 4.76 11.70
CA THR A 158 13.39 5.08 12.21
C THR A 158 13.65 4.20 13.42
N ALA A 159 14.91 4.09 13.85
CA ALA A 159 15.22 3.37 15.09
C ALA A 159 14.45 3.91 16.32
N ALA A 160 14.00 5.17 16.29
CA ALA A 160 13.24 5.79 17.38
C ALA A 160 11.71 5.61 17.26
N THR A 161 11.18 5.37 16.06
CA THR A 161 9.73 5.24 15.81
C THR A 161 9.28 3.80 15.62
N PHE A 162 10.22 2.90 15.34
CA PHE A 162 9.94 1.48 15.21
C PHE A 162 9.97 0.81 16.59
N LYS A 163 8.84 0.23 17.01
CA LYS A 163 8.81 -0.61 18.20
C LYS A 163 9.69 -1.85 17.96
N PRO A 164 10.41 -2.36 18.96
CA PRO A 164 11.24 -3.55 18.80
C PRO A 164 10.38 -4.75 18.38
N PHE A 165 11.00 -5.68 17.65
CA PHE A 165 10.41 -6.99 17.42
C PHE A 165 10.45 -7.80 18.74
N PRO A 166 9.38 -8.52 19.11
CA PRO A 166 8.18 -8.81 18.32
C PRO A 166 6.97 -7.89 18.57
N ASP A 167 7.06 -6.91 19.45
CA ASP A 167 5.93 -6.06 19.85
C ASP A 167 5.26 -5.36 18.66
N ALA A 168 6.07 -4.77 17.76
CA ALA A 168 5.57 -4.13 16.54
C ALA A 168 4.74 -5.06 15.64
N TRP A 169 5.06 -6.36 15.67
CA TRP A 169 4.35 -7.37 14.89
C TRP A 169 3.02 -7.74 15.54
N PHE A 170 3.05 -8.12 16.82
CA PHE A 170 1.87 -8.61 17.55
C PHE A 170 0.84 -7.52 17.84
N GLU A 171 1.22 -6.26 17.91
CA GLU A 171 0.25 -5.17 18.09
C GLU A 171 -0.74 -5.08 16.90
N MET A 172 -0.27 -5.44 15.70
CA MET A 172 -1.01 -5.28 14.45
C MET A 172 -1.64 -6.60 13.95
N THR A 173 -1.42 -7.72 14.64
CA THR A 173 -2.05 -8.99 14.29
C THR A 173 -3.57 -8.97 14.36
N PRO A 174 -4.25 -8.22 15.27
CA PRO A 174 -5.72 -8.11 15.26
C PRO A 174 -6.29 -7.46 13.98
N ALA A 175 -5.58 -6.49 13.40
CA ALA A 175 -5.95 -5.88 12.11
C ALA A 175 -5.68 -6.80 10.90
N THR A 176 -4.92 -7.88 11.12
CA THR A 176 -4.48 -8.79 10.07
C THR A 176 -4.80 -10.24 10.47
N PHE A 177 -3.79 -11.02 10.84
CA PHE A 177 -3.83 -12.49 10.89
C PHE A 177 -4.58 -13.09 12.10
N GLU A 178 -4.83 -12.33 13.16
CA GLU A 178 -5.41 -12.83 14.42
C GLU A 178 -6.95 -12.73 14.50
N GLY A 179 -7.62 -12.25 13.45
CA GLY A 179 -9.08 -12.34 13.42
C GLY A 179 -9.70 -11.75 12.17
N TYR A 180 -9.44 -10.45 11.92
CA TYR A 180 -10.12 -9.74 10.85
C TYR A 180 -9.84 -10.34 9.47
N LEU A 181 -8.57 -10.55 9.09
CA LEU A 181 -8.23 -10.94 7.72
C LEU A 181 -8.81 -12.31 7.36
N SER A 182 -8.69 -13.29 8.25
CA SER A 182 -9.22 -14.65 8.03
C SER A 182 -10.74 -14.63 7.82
N GLU A 183 -11.48 -13.86 8.61
CA GLU A 183 -12.93 -13.73 8.47
C GLU A 183 -13.33 -12.91 7.23
N ALA A 184 -12.62 -11.82 6.95
CA ALA A 184 -12.88 -10.99 5.78
C ALA A 184 -12.60 -11.73 4.47
N LEU A 185 -11.57 -12.58 4.45
CA LEU A 185 -11.29 -13.46 3.31
C LEU A 185 -12.37 -14.53 3.13
N SER A 186 -12.84 -15.16 4.23
CA SER A 186 -13.87 -16.21 4.14
C SER A 186 -15.21 -15.68 3.64
N ARG A 187 -15.53 -14.41 3.95
CA ARG A 187 -16.73 -13.71 3.47
C ARG A 187 -16.51 -12.98 2.14
N GLY A 188 -15.30 -13.01 1.58
CA GLY A 188 -14.94 -12.28 0.36
C GLY A 188 -14.97 -10.75 0.50
N ALA A 189 -15.00 -10.22 1.72
CA ALA A 189 -14.92 -8.80 2.04
C ALA A 189 -13.50 -8.23 1.84
N PHE A 190 -12.49 -9.09 1.90
CA PHE A 190 -11.11 -8.76 1.55
C PHE A 190 -10.67 -9.57 0.31
N LYS A 191 -9.93 -8.94 -0.59
CA LYS A 191 -9.46 -9.48 -1.87
C LYS A 191 -7.96 -9.69 -1.84
N VAL A 192 -7.53 -10.71 -2.58
CA VAL A 192 -6.12 -10.97 -2.92
C VAL A 192 -5.62 -9.80 -3.78
N ALA A 193 -4.72 -8.99 -3.22
CA ALA A 193 -4.28 -7.73 -3.81
C ALA A 193 -2.80 -7.45 -3.48
N PRO A 194 -1.94 -7.23 -4.49
CA PRO A 194 -2.18 -7.41 -5.93
C PRO A 194 -2.47 -8.88 -6.30
N PRO A 195 -2.96 -9.13 -7.52
CA PRO A 195 -3.01 -10.48 -8.07
C PRO A 195 -1.62 -11.14 -8.01
N LEU A 196 -1.62 -12.45 -7.79
CA LEU A 196 -0.41 -13.25 -7.78
C LEU A 196 0.27 -13.23 -9.16
N LEU A 197 1.59 -12.99 -9.17
CA LEU A 197 2.44 -13.16 -10.35
C LEU A 197 3.32 -14.40 -10.16
N VAL A 198 3.05 -15.46 -10.94
CA VAL A 198 3.85 -16.68 -10.95
C VAL A 198 5.01 -16.52 -11.93
N VAL A 199 6.23 -16.44 -11.41
CA VAL A 199 7.44 -16.23 -12.23
C VAL A 199 7.80 -17.44 -13.08
N ASN A 200 7.71 -18.65 -12.53
CA ASN A 200 7.86 -19.90 -13.26
C ASN A 200 7.13 -21.03 -12.52
N ARG A 201 7.02 -22.20 -13.18
CA ARG A 201 6.41 -23.42 -12.62
C ARG A 201 7.42 -24.57 -12.47
N LYS A 202 8.72 -24.25 -12.38
CA LYS A 202 9.81 -25.25 -12.33
C LYS A 202 10.12 -25.71 -10.90
N GLY A 203 9.34 -25.29 -9.91
CA GLY A 203 9.67 -25.56 -8.51
C GLY A 203 11.01 -24.92 -8.13
N LEU A 204 11.81 -25.63 -7.32
CA LEU A 204 13.13 -25.15 -6.89
C LEU A 204 14.13 -25.00 -8.06
N ASP A 205 13.95 -25.74 -9.16
CA ASP A 205 14.84 -25.64 -10.33
C ASP A 205 14.73 -24.27 -11.01
N GLY A 206 13.64 -23.53 -10.78
CA GLY A 206 13.43 -22.17 -11.27
C GLY A 206 13.88 -21.07 -10.31
N ILE A 207 14.52 -21.38 -9.18
CA ILE A 207 14.86 -20.36 -8.17
C ILE A 207 15.82 -19.30 -8.73
N GLN A 208 16.76 -19.71 -9.59
CA GLN A 208 17.72 -18.78 -10.19
C GLN A 208 17.03 -17.73 -11.07
N GLU A 209 16.01 -18.11 -11.84
CA GLU A 209 15.22 -17.17 -12.66
C GLU A 209 14.52 -16.12 -11.77
N ALA A 210 14.00 -16.55 -10.62
CA ALA A 210 13.37 -15.65 -9.66
C ALA A 210 14.40 -14.71 -9.00
N VAL A 211 15.59 -15.21 -8.66
CA VAL A 211 16.70 -14.41 -8.13
C VAL A 211 17.20 -13.40 -9.17
N ASP A 212 17.28 -13.78 -10.44
CA ASP A 212 17.70 -12.90 -11.52
C ASP A 212 16.72 -11.74 -11.73
N LEU A 213 15.42 -11.98 -11.61
CA LEU A 213 14.41 -10.91 -11.63
C LEU A 213 14.56 -9.98 -10.42
N ILE A 214 14.82 -10.50 -9.22
CA ILE A 214 15.11 -9.66 -8.04
C ILE A 214 16.35 -8.80 -8.30
N ARG A 215 17.41 -9.38 -8.87
CA ARG A 215 18.65 -8.65 -9.18
C ARG A 215 18.41 -7.47 -10.12
N VAL A 216 17.58 -7.66 -11.17
CA VAL A 216 17.18 -6.56 -12.07
C VAL A 216 16.52 -5.42 -11.30
N VAL A 217 15.65 -5.74 -10.34
CA VAL A 217 15.01 -4.74 -9.46
C VAL A 217 16.04 -4.04 -8.57
N SER A 218 16.96 -4.80 -7.96
CA SER A 218 17.99 -4.24 -7.08
C SER A 218 18.95 -3.30 -7.81
N GLU A 219 19.35 -3.63 -9.04
CA GLU A 219 20.30 -2.84 -9.82
C GLU A 219 19.68 -1.60 -10.46
N ARG A 220 18.40 -1.67 -10.85
CA ARG A 220 17.75 -0.63 -11.67
C ARG A 220 16.57 0.05 -11.00
N GLY A 221 16.29 -0.27 -9.73
CA GLY A 221 15.22 0.32 -8.94
C GLY A 221 13.85 0.18 -9.61
N LEU A 222 13.10 1.29 -9.69
CA LEU A 222 11.73 1.31 -10.21
C LEU A 222 11.64 0.87 -11.69
N ASP A 223 12.61 1.22 -12.52
CA ASP A 223 12.64 0.78 -13.93
C ASP A 223 12.89 -0.73 -14.04
N GLY A 224 13.68 -1.26 -13.11
CA GLY A 224 13.89 -2.70 -12.95
C GLY A 224 12.62 -3.46 -12.55
N ILE A 225 11.72 -2.85 -11.76
CA ILE A 225 10.43 -3.46 -11.40
C ILE A 225 9.57 -3.68 -12.63
N LYS A 226 9.47 -2.67 -13.51
CA LYS A 226 8.67 -2.78 -14.72
C LYS A 226 9.21 -3.90 -15.61
N GLU A 227 10.51 -3.90 -15.84
CA GLU A 227 11.17 -4.94 -16.65
C GLU A 227 11.02 -6.34 -16.04
N ALA A 228 11.19 -6.49 -14.73
CA ALA A 228 11.04 -7.77 -14.07
C ALA A 228 9.60 -8.31 -14.21
N VAL A 229 8.61 -7.42 -14.09
CA VAL A 229 7.19 -7.77 -14.30
C VAL A 229 6.92 -8.13 -15.76
N ASP A 230 7.42 -7.34 -16.71
CA ASP A 230 7.23 -7.60 -18.14
C ASP A 230 7.84 -8.96 -18.51
N ARG A 231 9.07 -9.27 -18.06
CA ARG A 231 9.72 -10.58 -18.27
C ARG A 231 8.96 -11.74 -17.63
N ALA A 232 8.44 -11.56 -16.42
CA ALA A 232 7.63 -12.57 -15.76
C ALA A 232 6.26 -12.77 -16.45
N SER A 233 5.72 -11.73 -17.08
CA SER A 233 4.41 -11.77 -17.76
C SER A 233 4.51 -12.26 -19.21
N GLU A 234 5.62 -12.04 -19.90
CA GLU A 234 5.87 -12.54 -21.25
C GLU A 234 6.01 -14.08 -21.29
N GLY A 235 6.46 -14.68 -20.17
CA GLY A 235 6.44 -16.13 -19.95
C GLY A 235 5.05 -16.73 -19.70
N GLY A 236 4.01 -15.91 -19.52
CA GLY A 236 2.64 -16.32 -19.24
C GLY A 236 1.66 -15.18 -19.44
N ARG A 237 1.13 -15.02 -20.66
CA ARG A 237 0.18 -13.96 -21.04
C ARG A 237 -0.94 -13.76 -20.01
N GLY A 238 -1.00 -12.59 -19.38
CA GLY A 238 -2.11 -12.09 -18.56
C GLY A 238 -1.82 -10.70 -17.99
N ASP A 239 -2.73 -9.74 -18.21
CA ASP A 239 -2.53 -8.30 -18.05
C ASP A 239 -2.27 -7.78 -16.62
N GLY A 240 -1.29 -6.88 -16.46
CA GLY A 240 -1.43 -5.64 -15.67
C GLY A 240 -1.16 -5.59 -14.14
N ILE A 241 0.08 -5.18 -13.79
CA ILE A 241 0.46 -4.17 -12.75
C ILE A 241 0.83 -4.58 -11.28
N SER A 242 2.10 -4.27 -10.96
CA SER A 242 2.80 -3.84 -9.71
C SER A 242 2.43 -4.39 -8.32
N ALA A 243 3.13 -5.43 -7.88
CA ALA A 243 4.16 -5.45 -6.83
C ALA A 243 4.54 -6.92 -6.60
N VAL A 244 5.81 -7.25 -6.79
CA VAL A 244 6.25 -8.65 -6.98
C VAL A 244 6.35 -9.36 -5.62
N LYS A 245 5.62 -10.46 -5.47
CA LYS A 245 5.92 -11.50 -4.48
C LYS A 245 6.03 -12.83 -5.20
N LEU A 246 7.17 -13.49 -5.01
CA LEU A 246 7.53 -14.74 -5.66
C LEU A 246 6.88 -15.92 -4.95
N VAL A 247 6.30 -16.83 -5.73
CA VAL A 247 5.77 -18.11 -5.22
C VAL A 247 6.37 -19.24 -6.04
N VAL A 248 6.88 -20.24 -5.33
CA VAL A 248 7.31 -21.51 -5.90
C VAL A 248 6.29 -22.55 -5.44
N GLU A 249 5.45 -23.05 -6.33
CA GLU A 249 4.50 -24.13 -6.02
C GLU A 249 5.13 -25.51 -6.30
N ARG A 250 4.76 -26.51 -5.50
CA ARG A 250 5.03 -27.94 -5.77
C ARG A 250 3.94 -28.52 -6.69
N PRO A 251 4.25 -29.56 -7.48
CA PRO A 251 3.26 -30.29 -8.26
C PRO A 251 2.16 -30.93 -7.38
#